data_AF-A0A352V9P5-F1
#
_entry.id   AF-A0A352V9P5-F1
#
_cell.length_a   1.000
_cell.length_b   1.000
_cell.length_c   1.000
_cell.angle_alpha   90.00
_cell.angle_beta   90.00
_cell.angle_gamma   90.00
#
_symmetry.space_group_name_H-M   'P 1'
#
loop_
_entity.id
_entity.type
_entity.pdbx_description
1 polymer ?
#
loop_
_entity_poly.entity_id
_entity_poly.type
_entity_poly.pdbx_seq_one_letter_code
_entity_poly.pdbx_strand_id
1 'polypeptide(L)' 'MVCDQFQDKIFGKTIMFSHKPVVWNGEYDINIHGHFHNVNPNRHEKELVAIKNGYQKLLALEYTNYMPVTLEKFIVGKA' A
#
# COMPACT_ATOMS: atom_id res chain seq x y z
N MET A 1 1.30 -13.32 17.86
CA MET A 1 2.08 -13.10 16.63
C MET A 1 1.07 -12.89 15.52
N VAL A 2 1.14 -11.77 14.80
CA VAL A 2 0.30 -11.51 13.63
C VAL A 2 1.19 -11.61 12.38
N CYS A 3 0.59 -11.78 11.21
CA CYS A 3 1.33 -11.82 9.94
C CYS A 3 1.97 -10.46 9.67
N ASP A 4 3.29 -10.40 9.53
CA ASP A 4 4.04 -9.16 9.24
C ASP A 4 3.85 -8.72 7.79
N GLN A 5 3.90 -9.68 6.86
CA GLN A 5 3.65 -9.50 5.44
C GLN A 5 3.30 -10.83 4.78
N PHE A 6 2.56 -10.78 3.68
CA PHE A 6 2.32 -11.93 2.82
C PHE A 6 2.14 -11.49 1.37
N GLN A 7 2.33 -12.43 0.45
CA GLN A 7 2.11 -12.22 -0.98
C GLN A 7 0.99 -13.13 -1.47
N ASP A 8 0.20 -12.65 -2.42
CA ASP A 8 -0.79 -13.47 -3.11
C ASP A 8 -1.00 -13.02 -4.56
N LYS A 9 -1.52 -13.91 -5.41
CA LYS A 9 -1.88 -13.63 -6.79
C LYS A 9 -3.37 -13.38 -6.91
N ILE A 10 -3.74 -12.12 -7.09
CA ILE A 10 -5.13 -11.68 -7.12
C ILE A 10 -5.34 -10.77 -8.34
N PHE A 11 -6.43 -10.98 -9.10
CA PHE A 11 -6.75 -10.22 -10.32
C PHE A 11 -5.58 -10.16 -11.34
N GLY A 12 -4.82 -11.25 -11.45
CA GLY A 12 -3.68 -11.35 -12.37
C GLY A 12 -2.44 -10.57 -11.95
N LYS A 13 -2.38 -10.04 -10.72
CA LYS A 13 -1.21 -9.35 -10.16
C LYS A 13 -0.68 -10.10 -8.94
N THR A 14 0.64 -10.13 -8.78
CA THR A 14 1.28 -10.52 -7.53
C THR A 14 1.31 -9.32 -6.60
N ILE A 15 0.63 -9.42 -5.46
CA ILE A 15 0.43 -8.32 -4.51
C ILE A 15 1.15 -8.64 -3.22
N MET A 16 2.03 -7.74 -2.78
CA MET A 16 2.61 -7.74 -1.45
C MET A 16 1.72 -6.96 -0.49
N PHE A 17 1.22 -7.60 0.56
CA PHE A 17 0.55 -6.96 1.68
C PHE A 17 1.52 -6.83 2.85
N SER A 18 1.70 -5.62 3.36
CA SER A 18 2.61 -5.36 4.48
C SER A 18 2.11 -4.18 5.32
N HIS A 19 2.51 -4.09 6.59
CA HIS A 19 2.18 -2.89 7.38
C HIS A 19 2.96 -1.67 6.88
N LYS A 20 4.29 -1.81 6.76
CA LYS A 20 5.23 -0.79 6.26
C LYS A 20 5.48 -0.97 4.77
N PRO A 21 5.88 0.09 4.04
CA PRO A 21 6.31 -0.06 2.66
C PRO A 21 7.52 -0.99 2.56
N VAL A 22 7.55 -1.82 1.53
CA VAL A 22 8.65 -2.73 1.22
C VAL A 22 9.38 -2.23 -0.02
N VAL A 23 10.71 -2.24 0.01
CA VAL A 23 11.54 -1.90 -1.15
C VAL A 23 11.32 -2.93 -2.26
N TRP A 24 11.10 -2.46 -3.49
CA TRP A 24 10.85 -3.36 -4.60
C TRP A 24 12.05 -4.24 -4.92
N ASN A 25 11.80 -5.54 -4.98
CA ASN A 25 12.78 -6.59 -5.30
C ASN A 25 12.46 -7.31 -6.63
N GLY A 26 11.42 -6.89 -7.36
CA GLY A 26 10.99 -7.53 -8.61
C GLY A 26 10.06 -8.74 -8.46
N GLU A 27 9.72 -9.15 -7.23
CA GLU A 27 8.89 -10.35 -6.99
C GLU A 27 7.38 -10.07 -7.01
N TYR A 28 7.00 -8.79 -6.89
CA TYR A 28 5.60 -8.36 -6.86
C TYR A 28 5.36 -7.17 -7.79
N ASP A 29 4.11 -7.04 -8.25
CA ASP A 29 3.67 -5.95 -9.11
C ASP A 29 3.28 -4.70 -8.30
N ILE A 30 2.72 -4.91 -7.11
CA ILE A 30 2.23 -3.86 -6.23
C ILE A 30 2.47 -4.23 -4.77
N ASN A 31 2.85 -3.25 -3.95
CA ASN A 31 2.84 -3.35 -2.50
C ASN A 31 1.71 -2.47 -1.94
N ILE A 32 0.72 -3.11 -1.31
CA ILE A 32 -0.32 -2.46 -0.53
C ILE A 32 0.16 -2.37 0.90
N HIS A 33 0.29 -1.14 1.40
CA HIS A 33 0.77 -0.89 2.75
C HIS A 33 -0.04 0.20 3.45
N GLY A 34 0.09 0.26 4.77
CA GLY A 34 -0.44 1.35 5.58
C GLY A 34 0.70 2.23 6.07
N HIS A 35 0.84 2.27 7.38
CA HIS A 35 1.87 2.98 8.16
C HIS A 35 1.81 4.51 8.12
N PHE A 36 1.63 5.10 6.94
CA PHE A 36 1.75 6.54 6.78
C PHE A 36 0.46 7.33 7.00
N HIS A 37 -0.73 6.73 7.11
CA HIS A 37 -1.98 7.51 7.31
C HIS A 37 -2.14 8.69 6.32
N ASN A 38 -3.01 9.66 6.60
CA ASN A 38 -3.19 10.87 5.78
C ASN A 38 -2.22 12.02 6.13
N VAL A 39 -0.99 11.74 6.60
CA VAL A 39 -0.09 12.83 7.01
C VAL A 39 0.18 13.79 5.87
N ASN A 40 0.41 15.05 6.25
CA ASN A 40 0.68 16.13 5.33
C ASN A 40 1.93 15.83 4.47
N PRO A 41 1.85 15.84 3.13
CA PRO A 41 2.98 15.69 2.19
C PRO A 41 4.21 16.51 2.52
N ASN A 42 4.01 17.70 3.09
CA ASN A 42 5.06 18.66 3.43
C ASN A 42 5.73 18.37 4.78
N ARG A 43 5.19 17.41 5.56
CA ARG A 43 5.79 16.89 6.79
C ARG A 43 6.34 15.47 6.62
N HIS A 44 6.37 14.97 5.39
CA HIS A 44 6.72 13.58 5.11
C HIS A 44 8.10 13.23 5.66
N GLU A 45 8.15 12.11 6.37
CA GLU A 45 9.38 11.39 6.66
C GLU A 45 10.09 11.10 5.33
N LYS A 46 11.42 11.17 5.30
CA LYS A 46 12.23 10.97 4.07
C LYS A 46 11.86 9.66 3.34
N GLU A 47 11.41 8.67 4.10
CA GLU A 47 10.92 7.37 3.63
C GLU A 47 9.73 7.52 2.67
N LEU A 48 8.75 8.38 2.98
CA LEU A 48 7.55 8.63 2.15
C LEU A 48 7.88 9.19 0.76
N VAL A 49 8.95 9.97 0.64
CA VAL A 49 9.42 10.47 -0.66
C VAL A 49 10.11 9.36 -1.44
N ALA A 50 10.89 8.50 -0.77
CA ALA A 50 11.57 7.36 -1.39
C ALA A 50 10.60 6.28 -1.91
N ILE A 51 9.43 6.15 -1.29
CA ILE A 51 8.40 5.17 -1.67
C ILE A 51 7.34 5.74 -2.63
N LYS A 52 7.39 7.03 -2.99
CA LYS A 52 6.51 7.60 -4.03
C LYS A 52 6.95 7.11 -5.40
N ASN A 53 6.55 5.89 -5.74
CA ASN A 53 6.84 5.23 -7.00
C ASN A 53 5.62 4.40 -7.45
N GLY A 54 5.64 3.90 -8.68
CA GLY A 54 4.45 3.32 -9.31
C GLY A 54 3.94 2.00 -8.72
N TYR A 55 4.73 1.34 -7.86
CA TYR A 55 4.39 0.04 -7.29
C TYR A 55 3.85 0.13 -5.85
N GLN A 56 3.87 1.30 -5.22
CA GLN A 56 3.39 1.49 -3.85
C GLN A 56 1.94 1.98 -3.86
N LYS A 57 1.07 1.31 -3.09
CA LYS A 57 -0.31 1.74 -2.85
C LYS A 57 -0.57 1.88 -1.35
N LEU A 58 -0.69 3.12 -0.89
CA LEU A 58 -1.03 3.45 0.48
C LEU A 58 -2.53 3.24 0.73
N LEU A 59 -2.87 2.33 1.64
CA LEU A 59 -4.19 2.19 2.23
C LEU A 59 -4.19 2.89 3.60
N ALA A 60 -4.70 4.12 3.62
CA ALA A 60 -4.95 4.88 4.84
C ALA A 60 -6.46 4.91 5.12
N LEU A 61 -6.90 4.50 6.32
CA LEU A 61 -8.33 4.42 6.65
C LEU A 61 -9.01 5.79 6.59
N GLU A 62 -8.26 6.84 6.83
CA GLU A 62 -8.68 8.24 6.73
C GLU A 62 -9.13 8.61 5.31
N TYR A 63 -8.65 7.91 4.28
CA TYR A 63 -9.10 8.08 2.89
C TYR A 63 -10.32 7.22 2.54
N THR A 64 -10.72 6.32 3.44
CA THR A 64 -11.80 5.35 3.21
C THR A 64 -13.06 5.68 3.99
N ASN A 65 -13.13 6.85 4.64
CA ASN A 65 -14.14 7.18 5.66
C ASN A 65 -14.20 6.11 6.77
N TYR A 66 -13.05 5.53 7.11
CA TYR A 66 -12.93 4.43 8.07
C TYR A 66 -13.80 3.20 7.75
N MET A 67 -14.05 2.95 6.47
CA MET A 67 -14.81 1.79 5.99
C MET A 67 -13.91 0.83 5.21
N PRO A 68 -14.20 -0.49 5.23
CA PRO A 68 -13.51 -1.43 4.36
C PRO A 68 -13.64 -1.04 2.89
N VAL A 69 -12.56 -1.20 2.14
CA VAL A 69 -12.56 -1.04 0.68
C VAL A 69 -12.44 -2.40 0.01
N THR A 70 -13.13 -2.57 -1.10
CA THR A 70 -12.93 -3.76 -1.92
C THR A 70 -11.56 -3.69 -2.59
N LEU A 71 -10.85 -4.82 -2.59
CA LEU A 71 -9.51 -4.90 -3.15
C LEU A 71 -9.50 -4.55 -4.65
N GLU A 72 -10.50 -5.00 -5.40
CA GLU A 72 -10.67 -4.69 -6.82
C GLU A 72 -10.73 -3.16 -7.06
N LYS A 73 -11.61 -2.45 -6.33
CA LYS A 73 -11.74 -0.99 -6.46
C LYS A 73 -10.43 -0.28 -6.12
N PHE A 74 -9.73 -0.77 -5.09
CA PHE A 74 -8.48 -0.18 -4.62
C PHE A 74 -7.31 -0.39 -5.60
N ILE A 75 -7.28 -1.52 -6.31
CA ILE A 75 -6.24 -1.80 -7.30
C ILE A 75 -6.55 -1.09 -8.64
N VAL A 76 -7.79 -1.13 -9.09
CA VAL A 76 -8.23 -0.66 -10.41
C VAL A 76 -8.48 0.86 -10.44
N GLY A 77 -8.99 1.45 -9.36
CA GLY A 77 -9.30 2.88 -9.25
C GLY A 77 -8.29 3.67 -8.42
N LYS A 78 -8.21 4.99 -8.65
CA LYS A 78 -7.71 5.91 -7.62
C LYS A 78 -8.74 5.90 -6.49
N ALA A 79 -8.30 5.57 -5.28
CA ALA A 79 -9.10 5.74 -4.07
C ALA A 79 -9.51 7.21 -3.90
#